data_AF-A0A017HI16-F1
#
_entry.id   AF-A0A017HI16-F1
#
_cell.length_a   1.000
_cell.length_b   1.000
_cell.length_c   1.000
_cell.angle_alpha   90.00
_cell.angle_beta   90.00
_cell.angle_gamma   90.00
#
_symmetry.space_group_name_H-M   'P 1'
#
loop_
_entity.id
_entity.type
_entity.pdbx_description
1 polymer ?
#
loop_
_entity_poly.entity_id
_entity_poly.type
_entity_poly.pdbx_seq_one_letter_code
_entity_poly.pdbx_strand_id
1 'polypeptide(L)'
;MFFKKVDSRLKGHVAAELHAMAEGAGAASALVAPAVPAQGRIVKDLHVVGTGVAAPIDIAATCSGSGLQLTIPDTASDLDLDAALAVLAGEPRPLLVGAAGLAAALARQLVPECPALPATNLPAPLLLAVGSRDPITLGQLAVLKAAKGAMDLTDAGSPGPDAIGPAWLLQLRTAPDGLDGHEVGAAFAAAVEELLLARGVKTLFACGGETADAILGRLGAGVLTVEGEFLPGVPVASTIVNGRPLRVVTKSGGFGDPDTLLSVARAVEQDDGTARDE
;
A
#
# COMPACT_ATOMS: atom_id res chain seq x y z
N MET A 1 3.32 -11.46 -20.64
CA MET A 1 2.80 -10.10 -20.42
C MET A 1 3.52 -9.52 -19.22
N PHE A 2 4.07 -8.33 -19.32
CA PHE A 2 4.74 -7.66 -18.21
C PHE A 2 3.93 -6.44 -17.79
N PHE A 3 3.70 -6.33 -16.49
CA PHE A 3 3.03 -5.18 -15.89
C PHE A 3 4.03 -4.44 -15.00
N LYS A 4 4.30 -3.18 -15.32
CA LYS A 4 5.07 -2.27 -14.50
C LYS A 4 4.12 -1.43 -13.65
N LYS A 5 4.06 -1.78 -12.37
CA LYS A 5 3.39 -0.94 -11.37
C LYS A 5 4.20 0.34 -11.14
N VAL A 6 3.55 1.49 -11.29
CA VAL A 6 4.12 2.82 -11.00
C VAL A 6 3.29 3.56 -9.95
N ASP A 7 3.88 4.55 -9.28
CA ASP A 7 3.09 5.52 -8.51
C ASP A 7 2.15 6.28 -9.46
N SER A 8 0.91 6.53 -9.04
CA SER A 8 -0.07 7.23 -9.88
C SER A 8 0.18 8.73 -10.01
N ARG A 9 1.20 9.30 -9.34
CA ARG A 9 1.76 10.63 -9.64
C ARG A 9 3.12 10.52 -10.34
N LEU A 10 3.48 9.33 -10.83
CA LEU A 10 4.73 9.04 -11.52
C LEU A 10 6.00 9.44 -10.74
N LYS A 11 5.96 9.37 -9.41
CA LYS A 11 7.15 9.52 -8.58
C LYS A 11 8.10 8.34 -8.79
N GLY A 12 9.41 8.61 -8.71
CA GLY A 12 10.47 7.62 -8.85
C GLY A 12 11.20 7.69 -10.18
N HIS A 13 11.94 6.64 -10.52
CA HIS A 13 12.81 6.60 -11.69
C HIS A 13 12.12 5.97 -12.91
N VAL A 14 10.89 6.42 -13.21
CA VAL A 14 9.99 5.77 -14.17
C VAL A 14 10.67 5.52 -15.53
N ALA A 15 11.30 6.53 -16.14
CA ALA A 15 11.98 6.37 -17.42
C ALA A 15 13.09 5.30 -17.41
N ALA A 16 13.98 5.34 -16.41
CA ALA A 16 15.11 4.41 -16.31
C ALA A 16 14.63 2.96 -16.06
N GLU A 17 13.62 2.81 -15.20
CA GLU A 17 13.00 1.51 -14.93
C GLU A 17 12.29 0.94 -16.16
N LEU A 18 11.60 1.79 -16.94
CA LEU A 18 10.97 1.39 -18.19
C LEU A 18 12.00 1.02 -19.26
N HIS A 19 13.12 1.74 -19.33
CA HIS A 19 14.21 1.39 -20.23
C HIS A 19 14.76 -0.01 -19.95
N ALA A 20 15.11 -0.30 -18.70
CA ALA A 20 15.60 -1.62 -18.31
C ALA A 20 14.57 -2.73 -18.56
N MET A 21 13.28 -2.46 -18.34
CA MET A 21 12.22 -3.41 -18.64
C MET A 21 12.01 -3.60 -20.15
N ALA A 22 12.15 -2.56 -20.96
CA ALA A 22 12.06 -2.65 -22.42
C ALA A 22 13.11 -3.62 -22.96
N GLU A 23 14.37 -3.47 -22.51
CA GLU A 23 15.47 -4.37 -22.87
C GLU A 23 15.21 -5.80 -22.37
N GLY A 24 14.87 -5.97 -21.09
CA GLY A 24 14.67 -7.29 -20.49
C GLY A 24 13.46 -8.05 -21.03
N ALA A 25 12.38 -7.35 -21.37
CA ALA A 25 11.16 -7.94 -21.92
C ALA A 25 11.18 -8.07 -23.46
N GLY A 26 12.12 -7.40 -24.13
CA GLY A 26 12.14 -7.26 -25.59
C GLY A 26 10.93 -6.49 -26.11
N ALA A 27 10.48 -5.45 -25.38
CA ALA A 27 9.30 -4.67 -25.72
C ALA A 27 9.69 -3.40 -26.50
N ALA A 28 8.91 -3.10 -27.54
CA ALA A 28 9.09 -1.88 -28.36
C ALA A 28 8.06 -0.79 -28.04
N SER A 29 6.97 -1.15 -27.37
CA SER A 29 5.85 -0.28 -27.06
C SER A 29 5.34 -0.46 -25.63
N ALA A 30 4.66 0.57 -25.14
CA ALA A 30 4.03 0.55 -23.83
C ALA A 30 2.69 1.30 -23.82
N LEU A 31 1.70 0.72 -23.16
CA LEU A 31 0.53 1.45 -22.70
C LEU A 31 0.85 2.08 -21.34
N VAL A 32 0.74 3.39 -21.24
CA VAL A 32 0.99 4.14 -20.00
C VAL A 32 -0.33 4.73 -19.52
N ALA A 33 -0.94 4.10 -18.52
CA ALA A 33 -2.22 4.49 -17.92
C ALA A 33 -2.11 4.53 -16.39
N PRO A 34 -1.52 5.59 -15.81
CA PRO A 34 -1.32 5.72 -14.36
C PRO A 34 -2.58 6.15 -13.58
N ALA A 35 -3.73 6.32 -14.23
CA ALA A 35 -4.96 6.78 -13.56
C ALA A 35 -5.41 5.86 -12.41
N VAL A 36 -6.04 6.47 -11.41
CA VAL A 36 -6.78 5.81 -10.34
C VAL A 36 -8.09 6.59 -10.11
N PRO A 37 -9.11 6.37 -10.96
CA PRO A 37 -10.36 7.15 -10.95
C PRO A 37 -11.05 7.19 -9.60
N ALA A 38 -11.09 6.05 -8.88
CA ALA A 38 -11.65 5.95 -7.54
C ALA A 38 -11.01 6.90 -6.50
N GLN A 39 -9.80 7.40 -6.79
CA GLN A 39 -9.09 8.37 -5.94
C GLN A 39 -9.11 9.80 -6.52
N GLY A 40 -9.89 10.04 -7.60
CA GLY A 40 -9.95 11.31 -8.29
C GLY A 40 -8.66 11.67 -9.05
N ARG A 41 -7.84 10.68 -9.41
CA ARG A 41 -6.65 10.87 -10.26
C ARG A 41 -6.89 10.27 -11.63
N ILE A 42 -6.77 11.11 -12.66
CA ILE A 42 -7.12 10.76 -14.05
C ILE A 42 -5.97 11.12 -15.00
N VAL A 43 -6.00 10.57 -16.21
CA VAL A 43 -5.18 11.05 -17.32
C VAL A 43 -6.05 11.86 -18.26
N LYS A 44 -5.58 13.07 -18.59
CA LYS A 44 -6.23 13.95 -19.56
C LYS A 44 -5.16 14.70 -20.36
N ASP A 45 -5.32 14.75 -21.68
CA ASP A 45 -4.42 15.47 -22.59
C ASP A 45 -2.95 15.09 -22.37
N LEU A 46 -2.65 13.79 -22.21
CA LEU A 46 -1.32 13.22 -21.90
C LEU A 46 -0.75 13.54 -20.50
N HIS A 47 -1.54 14.15 -19.62
CA HIS A 47 -1.10 14.54 -18.27
C HIS A 47 -1.87 13.79 -17.18
N VAL A 48 -1.19 13.49 -16.07
CA VAL A 48 -1.88 13.13 -14.83
C VAL A 48 -2.40 14.41 -14.17
N VAL A 49 -3.69 14.42 -13.81
CA VAL A 49 -4.36 15.51 -13.09
C VAL A 49 -5.28 14.98 -11.98
N GLY A 50 -5.72 15.88 -11.10
CA GLY A 50 -6.69 15.58 -10.05
C GLY A 50 -6.08 15.51 -8.64
N THR A 51 -6.66 14.68 -7.78
CA THR A 51 -6.33 14.63 -6.35
C THR A 51 -4.84 14.42 -6.09
N GLY A 52 -4.23 15.28 -5.27
CA GLY A 52 -2.83 15.15 -4.87
C GLY A 52 -1.80 15.48 -5.95
N VAL A 53 -2.23 16.10 -7.07
CA VAL A 53 -1.39 16.61 -8.15
C VAL A 53 -1.52 18.14 -8.21
N ALA A 54 -0.49 18.87 -7.80
CA ALA A 54 -0.53 20.33 -7.72
C ALA A 54 -0.49 21.03 -9.09
N ALA A 55 0.20 20.42 -10.05
CA ALA A 55 0.28 20.85 -11.44
C ALA A 55 0.25 19.61 -12.35
N PRO A 56 -0.33 19.70 -13.57
CA PRO A 56 -0.39 18.57 -14.49
C PRO A 56 0.98 17.93 -14.69
N ILE A 57 1.05 16.60 -14.58
CA ILE A 57 2.30 15.85 -14.73
C ILE A 57 2.34 15.28 -16.14
N ASP A 58 3.28 15.76 -16.95
CA ASP A 58 3.49 15.28 -18.33
C ASP A 58 4.03 13.84 -18.31
N ILE A 59 3.22 12.91 -18.81
CA ILE A 59 3.52 11.48 -18.81
C ILE A 59 4.64 11.18 -19.82
N ALA A 60 4.59 11.80 -21.00
CA ALA A 60 5.59 11.58 -22.05
C ALA A 60 6.97 12.08 -21.61
N ALA A 61 7.02 13.26 -20.97
CA ALA A 61 8.25 13.78 -20.39
C ALA A 61 8.80 12.87 -19.28
N THR A 62 7.93 12.34 -18.41
CA THR A 62 8.34 11.45 -17.31
C THR A 62 8.87 10.09 -17.79
N CYS A 63 8.38 9.62 -18.95
CA CYS A 63 8.82 8.38 -19.59
C CYS A 63 9.93 8.60 -20.65
N SER A 64 10.39 9.84 -20.82
CA SER A 64 11.40 10.22 -21.81
C SER A 64 12.71 9.45 -21.57
N GLY A 65 13.27 8.88 -22.64
CA GLY A 65 14.47 8.04 -22.56
C GLY A 65 14.22 6.56 -22.29
N SER A 66 12.96 6.12 -22.14
CA SER A 66 12.63 4.69 -22.04
C SER A 66 12.95 3.88 -23.31
N GLY A 67 12.95 4.53 -24.47
CA GLY A 67 13.12 3.87 -25.78
C GLY A 67 11.85 3.18 -26.31
N LEU A 68 10.74 3.30 -25.59
CA LEU A 68 9.44 2.72 -25.95
C LEU A 68 8.60 3.69 -26.78
N GLN A 69 7.82 3.16 -27.72
CA GLN A 69 6.70 3.88 -28.31
C GLN A 69 5.55 3.90 -27.30
N LEU A 70 5.09 5.09 -26.89
CA LEU A 70 4.12 5.26 -25.82
C LEU A 70 2.71 5.46 -26.37
N THR A 71 1.77 4.66 -25.86
CA THR A 71 0.33 4.89 -26.00
C THR A 71 -0.19 5.40 -24.67
N ILE A 72 -0.70 6.63 -24.64
CA ILE A 72 -1.13 7.34 -23.42
C ILE A 72 -2.58 7.79 -23.61
N PRO A 73 -3.56 6.92 -23.32
CA PRO A 73 -4.97 7.26 -23.47
C PRO A 73 -5.45 8.13 -22.30
N ASP A 74 -6.39 9.03 -22.61
CA ASP A 74 -7.19 9.67 -21.58
C ASP A 74 -7.98 8.62 -20.81
N THR A 75 -7.92 8.70 -19.48
CA THR A 75 -8.52 7.72 -18.57
C THR A 75 -9.15 8.44 -17.39
N ALA A 76 -10.46 8.68 -17.46
CA ALA A 76 -11.24 9.37 -16.44
C ALA A 76 -12.04 8.39 -15.56
N SER A 77 -12.23 7.16 -16.03
CA SER A 77 -13.06 6.13 -15.40
C SER A 77 -12.46 4.74 -15.55
N ASP A 78 -13.01 3.77 -14.80
CA ASP A 78 -12.64 2.37 -14.92
C ASP A 78 -12.98 1.80 -16.31
N LEU A 79 -14.04 2.30 -16.96
CA LEU A 79 -14.40 1.92 -18.33
C LEU A 79 -13.35 2.38 -19.34
N ASP A 80 -12.77 3.57 -19.16
CA ASP A 80 -11.70 4.06 -20.03
C ASP A 80 -10.43 3.20 -19.88
N LEU A 81 -10.13 2.75 -18.66
CA LEU A 81 -9.03 1.83 -18.39
C LEU A 81 -9.25 0.46 -19.05
N ASP A 82 -10.48 -0.05 -19.01
CA ASP A 82 -10.85 -1.29 -19.70
C ASP A 82 -10.72 -1.14 -21.22
N ALA A 83 -11.14 0.00 -21.79
CA ALA A 83 -11.00 0.32 -23.19
C ALA A 83 -9.53 0.50 -23.61
N ALA A 84 -8.70 1.13 -22.77
CA ALA A 84 -7.27 1.31 -23.01
C ALA A 84 -6.53 -0.03 -23.18
N LEU A 85 -6.88 -1.04 -22.38
CA LEU A 85 -6.31 -2.39 -22.52
C LEU A 85 -6.70 -3.05 -23.86
N ALA A 86 -7.91 -2.80 -24.36
CA ALA A 86 -8.37 -3.36 -25.62
C ALA A 86 -7.58 -2.83 -26.84
N VAL A 87 -7.03 -1.62 -26.77
CA VAL A 87 -6.19 -1.01 -27.83
C VAL A 87 -4.96 -1.87 -28.13
N LEU A 88 -4.43 -2.58 -27.14
CA LEU A 88 -3.20 -3.37 -27.26
C LEU A 88 -3.39 -4.81 -27.75
N ALA A 89 -4.62 -5.25 -28.05
CA ALA A 89 -4.91 -6.64 -28.40
C ALA A 89 -4.21 -7.14 -29.68
N GLY A 90 -3.59 -6.26 -30.47
CA GLY A 90 -2.85 -6.60 -31.69
C GLY A 90 -1.32 -6.40 -31.61
N GLU A 91 -0.78 -5.90 -30.50
CA GLU A 91 0.64 -5.58 -30.42
C GLU A 91 1.48 -6.75 -29.88
N PRO A 92 2.65 -7.04 -30.47
CA PRO A 92 3.54 -8.07 -29.96
C PRO A 92 4.20 -7.63 -28.65
N ARG A 93 3.67 -8.13 -27.52
CA ARG A 93 4.24 -8.00 -26.16
C ARG A 93 4.43 -6.55 -25.68
N PRO A 94 3.39 -5.70 -25.68
CA PRO A 94 3.50 -4.36 -25.10
C PRO A 94 3.77 -4.45 -23.59
N LEU A 95 4.52 -3.47 -23.06
CA LEU A 95 4.59 -3.26 -21.61
C LEU A 95 3.32 -2.55 -21.14
N LEU A 96 2.69 -3.10 -20.10
CA LEU A 96 1.61 -2.42 -19.39
C LEU A 96 2.22 -1.59 -18.27
N VAL A 97 2.05 -0.28 -18.29
CA VAL A 97 2.61 0.64 -17.31
C VAL A 97 1.47 1.39 -16.64
N GLY A 98 1.23 1.15 -15.35
CA GLY A 98 0.09 1.76 -14.69
C GLY A 98 0.10 1.64 -13.18
N ALA A 99 -0.87 2.31 -12.57
CA ALA A 99 -1.09 2.26 -11.13
C ALA A 99 -2.15 1.21 -10.76
N ALA A 100 -2.83 1.38 -9.63
CA ALA A 100 -3.84 0.45 -9.16
C ALA A 100 -5.05 0.36 -10.12
N GLY A 101 -5.42 1.46 -10.80
CA GLY A 101 -6.54 1.46 -11.76
C GLY A 101 -6.31 0.50 -12.93
N LEU A 102 -5.17 0.61 -13.61
CA LEU A 102 -4.84 -0.31 -14.72
C LEU A 102 -4.68 -1.76 -14.24
N ALA A 103 -4.14 -1.99 -13.03
CA ALA A 103 -4.04 -3.33 -12.46
C ALA A 103 -5.43 -3.95 -12.24
N ALA A 104 -6.39 -3.17 -11.73
CA ALA A 104 -7.77 -3.61 -11.55
C ALA A 104 -8.46 -3.91 -12.89
N ALA A 105 -8.28 -3.05 -13.90
CA ALA A 105 -8.78 -3.27 -15.25
C ALA A 105 -8.21 -4.58 -15.86
N LEU A 106 -6.91 -4.80 -15.69
CA LEU A 106 -6.25 -6.02 -16.13
C LEU A 106 -6.80 -7.25 -15.40
N ALA A 107 -7.01 -7.17 -14.08
CA ALA A 107 -7.57 -8.26 -13.30
C ALA A 107 -8.99 -8.63 -13.77
N ARG A 108 -9.85 -7.63 -14.07
CA ARG A 108 -11.19 -7.86 -14.63
C ARG A 108 -11.15 -8.57 -15.98
N GLN A 109 -10.18 -8.27 -16.84
CA GLN A 109 -10.03 -8.97 -18.12
C GLN A 109 -9.51 -10.40 -17.97
N LEU A 110 -8.56 -10.63 -17.06
CA LEU A 110 -7.96 -11.94 -16.84
C LEU A 110 -8.92 -12.90 -16.11
N VAL A 111 -9.72 -12.37 -15.18
CA VAL A 111 -10.64 -13.14 -14.35
C VAL A 111 -11.99 -12.40 -14.28
N PRO A 112 -12.84 -12.51 -15.33
CA PRO A 112 -14.12 -11.80 -15.39
C PRO A 112 -15.07 -12.16 -14.25
N GLU A 113 -15.03 -13.42 -13.81
CA GLU A 113 -15.78 -13.93 -12.67
C GLU A 113 -14.83 -14.05 -11.47
N CYS A 114 -14.49 -12.92 -10.87
CA CYS A 114 -13.68 -12.90 -9.65
C CYS A 114 -14.56 -13.29 -8.45
N PRO A 115 -14.30 -14.41 -7.75
CA PRO A 115 -15.04 -14.75 -6.55
C PRO A 115 -14.79 -13.70 -5.47
N ALA A 116 -15.83 -13.39 -4.67
CA ALA A 116 -15.68 -12.52 -3.52
C ALA A 116 -14.63 -13.12 -2.57
N LEU A 117 -13.58 -12.36 -2.29
CA LEU A 117 -12.59 -12.78 -1.30
C LEU A 117 -13.26 -12.76 0.08
N PRO A 118 -13.04 -13.79 0.91
CA PRO A 118 -13.64 -13.83 2.24
C PRO A 118 -13.16 -12.65 3.08
N ALA A 119 -14.05 -12.16 3.96
CA ALA A 119 -13.65 -11.19 4.97
C ALA A 119 -12.48 -11.76 5.78
N THR A 120 -11.39 -11.00 5.87
CA THR A 120 -10.16 -11.44 6.53
C THR A 120 -10.22 -11.09 8.01
N ASN A 121 -10.17 -12.10 8.87
CA ASN A 121 -10.05 -11.88 10.31
C ASN A 121 -8.63 -11.41 10.66
N LEU A 122 -8.55 -10.46 11.58
CA LEU A 122 -7.32 -9.88 12.11
C LEU A 122 -7.06 -10.46 13.51
N PRO A 123 -6.23 -11.51 13.64
CA PRO A 123 -6.01 -12.12 14.95
C PRO A 123 -5.27 -11.18 15.90
N ALA A 124 -5.74 -11.08 17.14
CA ALA A 124 -5.03 -10.42 18.22
C ALA A 124 -3.80 -11.24 18.69
N PRO A 125 -2.71 -10.60 19.14
CA PRO A 125 -2.57 -9.15 19.28
C PRO A 125 -2.21 -8.41 17.98
N LEU A 126 -2.74 -7.19 17.81
CA LEU A 126 -2.48 -6.27 16.71
C LEU A 126 -1.42 -5.23 17.07
N LEU A 127 -0.47 -4.96 16.16
CA LEU A 127 0.43 -3.80 16.23
C LEU A 127 0.20 -2.88 15.04
N LEU A 128 -0.28 -1.67 15.29
CA LEU A 128 -0.36 -0.59 14.31
C LEU A 128 0.99 0.15 14.28
N ALA A 129 1.80 -0.10 13.27
CA ALA A 129 3.04 0.62 12.98
C ALA A 129 2.79 1.73 11.94
N VAL A 130 2.68 2.97 12.39
CA VAL A 130 2.32 4.12 11.55
C VAL A 130 3.50 5.06 11.36
N GLY A 131 4.12 5.01 10.18
CA GLY A 131 5.26 5.87 9.84
C GLY A 131 4.96 7.00 8.85
N SER A 132 3.80 6.95 8.19
CA SER A 132 3.40 8.00 7.24
C SER A 132 3.04 9.32 7.91
N ARG A 133 3.46 10.42 7.28
CA ARG A 133 3.16 11.82 7.66
C ARG A 133 2.12 12.47 6.76
N ASP A 134 1.46 11.67 5.93
CA ASP A 134 0.43 12.17 5.03
C ASP A 134 -0.73 12.78 5.84
N PRO A 135 -1.30 13.94 5.43
CA PRO A 135 -2.41 14.56 6.14
C PRO A 135 -3.60 13.63 6.39
N ILE A 136 -3.88 12.69 5.46
CA ILE A 136 -4.95 11.69 5.63
C ILE A 136 -4.64 10.77 6.81
N THR A 137 -3.42 10.21 6.87
CA THR A 137 -2.98 9.38 8.00
C THR A 137 -2.99 10.13 9.33
N LEU A 138 -2.56 11.40 9.34
CA LEU A 138 -2.57 12.22 10.57
C LEU A 138 -3.99 12.46 11.07
N GLY A 139 -4.96 12.69 10.17
CA GLY A 139 -6.37 12.79 10.51
C GLY A 139 -6.93 11.48 11.10
N GLN A 140 -6.60 10.34 10.48
CA GLN A 140 -7.00 9.01 10.98
C GLN A 140 -6.43 8.72 12.37
N LEU A 141 -5.17 9.10 12.62
CA LEU A 141 -4.54 8.99 13.95
C LEU A 141 -5.24 9.86 14.99
N ALA A 142 -5.69 11.05 14.63
CA ALA A 142 -6.44 11.92 15.54
C ALA A 142 -7.79 11.30 15.93
N VAL A 143 -8.50 10.71 14.97
CA VAL A 143 -9.75 9.96 15.21
C VAL A 143 -9.51 8.78 16.14
N LEU A 144 -8.46 8.00 15.89
CA LEU A 144 -8.08 6.84 16.71
C LEU A 144 -7.76 7.25 18.15
N LYS A 145 -6.93 8.28 18.35
CA LYS A 145 -6.54 8.77 19.68
C LYS A 145 -7.69 9.39 20.46
N ALA A 146 -8.72 9.90 19.78
CA ALA A 146 -9.92 10.44 20.42
C ALA A 146 -10.88 9.33 20.92
N ALA A 147 -10.75 8.10 20.42
CA ALA A 147 -11.60 6.99 20.82
C ALA A 147 -11.17 6.43 22.19
N LYS A 148 -12.06 6.48 23.19
CA LYS A 148 -11.84 5.85 24.50
C LYS A 148 -11.78 4.33 24.35
N GLY A 149 -10.80 3.69 24.98
CA GLY A 149 -10.63 2.22 24.99
C GLY A 149 -9.77 1.65 23.86
N ALA A 150 -9.48 2.44 22.82
CA ALA A 150 -8.81 1.96 21.61
C ALA A 150 -7.28 2.04 21.70
N MET A 151 -6.66 1.31 22.64
CA MET A 151 -5.22 1.00 22.77
C MET A 151 -4.37 1.84 23.74
N ASP A 152 -3.40 1.16 24.33
CA ASP A 152 -2.23 1.76 24.98
C ASP A 152 -1.29 2.34 23.92
N LEU A 153 -1.15 3.66 23.95
CA LEU A 153 -0.30 4.44 23.05
C LEU A 153 1.15 4.32 23.54
N THR A 154 2.05 3.79 22.71
CA THR A 154 3.47 3.73 23.04
C THR A 154 4.26 4.54 22.01
N ASP A 155 5.00 5.52 22.51
CA ASP A 155 5.92 6.30 21.69
C ASP A 155 7.18 5.48 21.43
N ALA A 156 7.70 5.57 20.21
CA ALA A 156 9.00 5.00 19.87
C ALA A 156 10.08 5.57 20.82
N GLY A 157 10.64 4.71 21.68
CA GLY A 157 11.72 5.06 22.61
C GLY A 157 11.39 5.01 24.11
N SER A 158 10.22 4.53 24.53
CA SER A 158 10.00 4.14 25.93
C SER A 158 9.28 2.80 26.00
N PRO A 159 9.62 1.92 26.97
CA PRO A 159 8.84 0.71 27.20
C PRO A 159 7.41 1.16 27.49
N GLY A 160 6.49 0.77 26.61
CA GLY A 160 5.07 0.94 26.89
C GLY A 160 4.71 0.33 28.25
N PRO A 161 3.63 0.81 28.90
CA PRO A 161 3.21 0.29 30.19
C PRO A 161 3.06 -1.24 30.14
N ASP A 162 3.17 -1.91 31.28
CA ASP A 162 3.00 -3.37 31.46
C ASP A 162 1.65 -3.93 30.97
N ALA A 163 0.81 -3.10 30.35
CA ALA A 163 -0.53 -3.40 29.92
C ALA A 163 -0.55 -4.35 28.71
N ILE A 164 -1.25 -5.47 28.91
CA ILE A 164 -1.58 -6.46 27.90
C ILE A 164 -2.93 -6.04 27.32
N GLY A 165 -2.94 -5.59 26.07
CA GLY A 165 -4.14 -5.21 25.33
C GLY A 165 -4.20 -5.94 23.97
N PRO A 166 -5.39 -6.05 23.35
CA PRO A 166 -5.55 -6.74 22.07
C PRO A 166 -4.91 -5.97 20.89
N ALA A 167 -4.64 -4.67 21.06
CA ALA A 167 -4.03 -3.81 20.06
C ALA A 167 -3.06 -2.77 20.66
N TRP A 168 -2.00 -2.44 19.92
CA TRP A 168 -1.03 -1.40 20.25
C TRP A 168 -0.78 -0.48 19.05
N LEU A 169 -0.49 0.79 19.33
CA LEU A 169 -0.04 1.77 18.33
C LEU A 169 1.40 2.19 18.60
N LEU A 170 2.26 1.96 17.60
CA LEU A 170 3.59 2.54 17.53
C LEU A 170 3.62 3.56 16.38
N GLN A 171 3.78 4.84 16.71
CA GLN A 171 3.83 5.93 15.74
C GLN A 171 5.26 6.46 15.59
N LEU A 172 5.73 6.59 14.34
CA LEU A 172 6.96 7.30 14.05
C LEU A 172 6.73 8.80 14.22
N ARG A 173 7.39 9.42 15.20
CA ARG A 173 7.42 10.87 15.38
C ARG A 173 8.60 11.46 14.61
N THR A 174 8.52 12.74 14.27
CA THR A 174 9.63 13.47 13.67
C THR A 174 10.84 13.38 14.58
N ALA A 175 11.98 13.01 13.99
CA ALA A 175 13.26 13.18 14.63
C ALA A 175 13.52 14.67 14.91
N PRO A 176 14.29 14.99 15.96
CA PRO A 176 14.92 16.30 16.10
C PRO A 176 15.65 16.69 14.81
N ASP A 177 15.76 17.99 14.54
CA ASP A 177 16.48 18.51 13.36
C ASP A 177 17.89 17.90 13.26
N GLY A 178 18.22 17.33 12.09
CA GLY A 178 19.57 16.86 11.77
C GLY A 178 19.78 15.34 11.68
N LEU A 179 18.75 14.50 11.89
CA LEU A 179 18.83 13.05 11.67
C LEU A 179 18.38 12.65 10.25
N ASP A 180 19.04 11.64 9.68
CA ASP A 180 18.68 11.08 8.38
C ASP A 180 17.35 10.32 8.46
N GLY A 181 16.46 10.57 7.49
CA GLY A 181 15.16 9.89 7.40
C GLY A 181 15.29 8.37 7.27
N HIS A 182 16.37 7.90 6.63
CA HIS A 182 16.65 6.47 6.51
C HIS A 182 17.02 5.85 7.87
N GLU A 183 17.89 6.50 8.65
CA GLU A 183 18.26 6.05 10.01
C GLU A 183 17.04 6.00 10.93
N VAL A 184 16.17 7.00 10.85
CA VAL A 184 14.92 7.07 11.61
C VAL A 184 13.98 5.94 11.24
N GLY A 185 13.83 5.65 9.94
CA GLY A 185 13.04 4.51 9.45
C GLY A 185 13.60 3.17 9.91
N ALA A 186 14.91 2.99 9.89
CA ALA A 186 15.58 1.77 10.34
C ALA A 186 15.42 1.54 11.85
N ALA A 187 15.55 2.60 12.66
CA ALA A 187 15.30 2.55 14.09
C ALA A 187 13.83 2.22 14.41
N PHE A 188 12.90 2.79 13.65
CA PHE A 188 11.48 2.48 13.77
C PHE A 188 11.18 1.00 13.46
N ALA A 189 11.72 0.48 12.36
CA ALA A 189 11.60 -0.93 12.01
C ALA A 189 12.17 -1.85 13.10
N ALA A 190 13.28 -1.46 13.74
CA ALA A 190 13.87 -2.20 14.86
C ALA A 190 12.94 -2.25 16.08
N ALA A 191 12.33 -1.11 16.45
CA ALA A 191 11.36 -1.07 17.54
C ALA A 191 10.11 -1.93 17.24
N VAL A 192 9.65 -1.94 15.98
CA VAL A 192 8.53 -2.79 15.55
C VAL A 192 8.86 -4.28 15.70
N GLU A 193 10.04 -4.70 15.24
CA GLU A 193 10.50 -6.09 15.38
C GLU A 193 10.58 -6.51 16.85
N GLU A 194 11.20 -5.69 17.70
CA GLU A 194 11.34 -5.96 19.13
C GLU A 194 9.97 -6.15 19.81
N LEU A 195 9.02 -5.24 19.55
CA LEU A 195 7.66 -5.35 20.09
C LEU A 195 6.92 -6.57 19.54
N LEU A 196 7.04 -6.85 18.24
CA LEU A 196 6.40 -8.00 17.60
C LEU A 196 6.82 -9.30 18.27
N LEU A 197 8.12 -9.47 18.51
CA LEU A 197 8.68 -10.66 19.14
C LEU A 197 8.35 -10.73 20.64
N ALA A 198 8.52 -9.63 21.37
CA ALA A 198 8.29 -9.56 22.81
C ALA A 198 6.82 -9.77 23.19
N ARG A 199 5.88 -9.34 22.34
CA ARG A 199 4.44 -9.37 22.62
C ARG A 199 3.69 -10.47 21.88
N GLY A 200 4.36 -11.26 21.04
CA GLY A 200 3.72 -12.34 20.28
C GLY A 200 2.62 -11.83 19.34
N VAL A 201 2.85 -10.67 18.71
CA VAL A 201 1.93 -10.03 17.78
C VAL A 201 1.56 -10.99 16.65
N LYS A 202 0.27 -11.13 16.37
CA LYS A 202 -0.25 -11.98 15.29
C LYS A 202 -0.67 -11.16 14.07
N THR A 203 -0.98 -9.88 14.25
CA THR A 203 -1.30 -8.97 13.16
C THR A 203 -0.42 -7.72 13.22
N LEU A 204 0.31 -7.45 12.16
CA LEU A 204 1.03 -6.19 11.94
C LEU A 204 0.26 -5.35 10.94
N PHE A 205 -0.10 -4.13 11.30
CA PHE A 205 -0.57 -3.12 10.37
C PHE A 205 0.54 -2.11 10.11
N ALA A 206 1.03 -2.01 8.87
CA ALA A 206 2.08 -1.07 8.49
C ALA A 206 1.53 0.03 7.57
N CYS A 207 1.67 1.29 8.00
CA CYS A 207 1.18 2.45 7.24
C CYS A 207 2.30 3.36 6.76
N GLY A 208 2.39 3.50 5.43
CA GLY A 208 3.46 4.19 4.70
C GLY A 208 4.28 3.18 3.88
N GLY A 209 4.59 3.52 2.62
CA GLY A 209 5.30 2.59 1.72
C GLY A 209 6.70 2.27 2.21
N GLU A 210 7.52 3.30 2.44
CA GLU A 210 8.88 3.16 2.99
C GLU A 210 8.88 2.51 4.39
N THR A 211 7.86 2.81 5.20
CA THR A 211 7.71 2.21 6.54
C THR A 211 7.42 0.72 6.45
N ALA A 212 6.46 0.32 5.61
CA ALA A 212 6.13 -1.08 5.41
C ALA A 212 7.32 -1.86 4.83
N ASP A 213 8.03 -1.27 3.86
CA ASP A 213 9.22 -1.86 3.25
C ASP A 213 10.34 -2.07 4.28
N ALA A 214 10.67 -1.04 5.07
CA ALA A 214 11.70 -1.13 6.10
C ALA A 214 11.37 -2.18 7.19
N ILE A 215 10.10 -2.24 7.63
CA ILE A 215 9.66 -3.25 8.61
C ILE A 215 9.75 -4.66 8.02
N LEU A 216 9.16 -4.88 6.84
CA LEU A 216 9.11 -6.21 6.22
C LEU A 216 10.50 -6.72 5.82
N GLY A 217 11.33 -5.84 5.26
CA GLY A 217 12.72 -6.15 4.94
C GLY A 217 13.50 -6.57 6.19
N ARG A 218 13.29 -5.86 7.31
CA ARG A 218 13.92 -6.21 8.59
C ARG A 218 13.43 -7.53 9.17
N LEU A 219 12.13 -7.82 9.07
CA LEU A 219 11.55 -9.09 9.51
C LEU A 219 11.96 -10.28 8.60
N GLY A 220 12.69 -10.03 7.51
CA GLY A 220 13.04 -11.05 6.52
C GLY A 220 11.82 -11.57 5.75
N ALA A 221 10.73 -10.80 5.72
CA ALA A 221 9.48 -11.18 5.06
C ALA A 221 9.60 -11.01 3.54
N GLY A 222 10.29 -11.95 2.88
CA GLY A 222 10.55 -11.91 1.43
C GLY A 222 9.33 -12.25 0.56
N VAL A 223 8.29 -12.88 1.12
CA VAL A 223 7.07 -13.24 0.40
C VAL A 223 5.85 -12.95 1.27
N LEU A 224 4.86 -12.28 0.67
CA LEU A 224 3.54 -12.06 1.23
C LEU A 224 2.49 -12.78 0.37
N THR A 225 1.65 -13.60 0.99
CA THR A 225 0.50 -14.21 0.33
C THR A 225 -0.72 -13.31 0.54
N VAL A 226 -1.23 -12.69 -0.52
CA VAL A 226 -2.42 -11.84 -0.43
C VAL A 226 -3.65 -12.70 -0.15
N GLU A 227 -4.38 -12.37 0.93
CA GLU A 227 -5.58 -13.09 1.37
C GLU A 227 -6.86 -12.34 1.01
N GLY A 228 -6.77 -11.01 0.87
CA GLY A 228 -7.89 -10.15 0.53
C GLY A 228 -7.65 -8.71 0.94
N GLU A 229 -8.72 -8.01 1.25
CA GLU A 229 -8.68 -6.66 1.81
C GLU A 229 -9.60 -6.55 3.02
N PHE A 230 -9.18 -5.77 4.01
CA PHE A 230 -9.97 -5.50 5.21
C PHE A 230 -10.98 -4.38 4.96
N LEU A 231 -10.53 -3.35 4.24
CA LEU A 231 -11.31 -2.25 3.69
C LEU A 231 -10.79 -2.01 2.26
N PRO A 232 -11.57 -1.38 1.36
CA PRO A 232 -11.11 -1.08 0.01
C PRO A 232 -9.73 -0.44 0.04
N GLY A 233 -8.72 -1.06 -0.60
CA GLY A 233 -7.32 -0.60 -0.67
C GLY A 233 -6.49 -0.70 0.63
N VAL A 234 -6.97 -1.47 1.60
CA VAL A 234 -6.25 -1.91 2.80
C VAL A 234 -6.04 -3.43 2.70
N PRO A 235 -5.05 -3.89 1.89
CA PRO A 235 -4.83 -5.31 1.65
C PRO A 235 -4.36 -6.04 2.91
N VAL A 236 -4.80 -7.29 3.02
CA VAL A 236 -4.41 -8.25 4.04
C VAL A 236 -3.64 -9.37 3.37
N ALA A 237 -2.49 -9.69 3.94
CA ALA A 237 -1.62 -10.76 3.51
C ALA A 237 -1.13 -11.57 4.71
N SER A 238 -0.58 -12.75 4.45
CA SER A 238 0.15 -13.55 5.44
C SER A 238 1.58 -13.82 5.02
N THR A 239 2.43 -13.97 6.03
CA THR A 239 3.83 -14.36 5.87
C THR A 239 4.30 -15.16 7.08
N ILE A 240 5.51 -15.72 7.01
CA ILE A 240 6.14 -16.43 8.12
C ILE A 240 7.36 -15.63 8.59
N VAL A 241 7.36 -15.26 9.87
CA VAL A 241 8.50 -14.59 10.53
C VAL A 241 8.99 -15.49 11.65
N ASN A 242 10.27 -15.86 11.64
CA ASN A 242 10.88 -16.76 12.64
C ASN A 242 10.07 -18.06 12.89
N GLY A 243 9.53 -18.65 11.82
CA GLY A 243 8.73 -19.88 11.88
C GLY A 243 7.30 -19.69 12.41
N ARG A 244 6.85 -18.45 12.64
CA ARG A 244 5.50 -18.14 13.13
C ARG A 244 4.69 -17.40 12.05
N PRO A 245 3.40 -17.72 11.90
CA PRO A 245 2.53 -16.99 10.99
C PRO A 245 2.30 -15.57 11.51
N LEU A 246 2.40 -14.60 10.60
CA LEU A 246 2.10 -13.20 10.82
C LEU A 246 1.12 -12.73 9.76
N ARG A 247 0.01 -12.14 10.19
CA ARG A 247 -0.88 -11.39 9.31
C ARG A 247 -0.32 -9.99 9.14
N VAL A 248 -0.23 -9.53 7.90
CA VAL A 248 0.28 -8.22 7.53
C VAL A 248 -0.82 -7.46 6.83
N VAL A 249 -1.18 -6.31 7.37
CA VAL A 249 -2.08 -5.35 6.75
C VAL A 249 -1.23 -4.16 6.33
N THR A 250 -1.36 -3.70 5.09
CA THR A 250 -0.62 -2.51 4.64
C THR A 250 -1.57 -1.42 4.18
N LYS A 251 -1.17 -0.16 4.37
CA LYS A 251 -1.90 1.00 3.87
C LYS A 251 -0.93 2.05 3.37
N SER A 252 -1.21 2.64 2.20
CA SER A 252 -0.50 3.86 1.79
C SER A 252 -0.88 5.04 2.69
N GLY A 253 0.01 6.04 2.80
CA GLY A 253 -0.27 7.24 3.62
C GLY A 253 -1.56 7.95 3.22
N GLY A 254 -1.65 8.38 1.96
CA GLY A 254 -2.77 9.18 1.44
C GLY A 254 -4.01 8.38 1.07
N PHE A 255 -4.40 7.37 1.86
CA PHE A 255 -5.47 6.45 1.51
C PHE A 255 -6.37 6.08 2.70
N GLY A 256 -7.63 5.74 2.40
CA GLY A 256 -8.65 5.30 3.37
C GLY A 256 -9.48 6.44 3.96
N ASP A 257 -10.66 6.09 4.49
CA ASP A 257 -11.59 7.00 5.15
C ASP A 257 -11.09 7.45 6.53
N PRO A 258 -11.65 8.53 7.12
CA PRO A 258 -11.20 9.09 8.40
C PRO A 258 -11.18 8.10 9.57
N ASP A 259 -11.99 7.05 9.54
CA ASP A 259 -12.12 6.03 10.58
C ASP A 259 -11.33 4.74 10.29
N THR A 260 -10.60 4.64 9.17
CA THR A 260 -9.88 3.43 8.73
C THR A 260 -9.05 2.78 9.85
N LEU A 261 -8.21 3.55 10.55
CA LEU A 261 -7.35 3.02 11.62
C LEU A 261 -8.16 2.56 12.83
N LEU A 262 -9.27 3.25 13.14
CA LEU A 262 -10.18 2.88 14.23
C LEU A 262 -10.92 1.57 13.91
N SER A 263 -11.35 1.40 12.67
CA SER A 263 -12.00 0.17 12.21
C SER A 263 -11.06 -1.04 12.30
N VAL A 264 -9.79 -0.87 11.91
CA VAL A 264 -8.76 -1.91 12.07
C VAL A 264 -8.51 -2.23 13.55
N ALA A 265 -8.38 -1.20 14.41
CA ALA A 265 -8.16 -1.40 15.85
C ALA A 265 -9.33 -2.14 16.52
N ARG A 266 -10.57 -1.81 16.16
CA ARG A 266 -11.77 -2.46 16.70
C ARG A 266 -11.99 -3.88 16.21
N ALA A 267 -11.45 -4.24 15.05
CA ALA A 267 -11.59 -5.59 14.51
C ALA A 267 -11.05 -6.66 15.47
N VAL A 268 -9.99 -6.33 16.21
CA VAL A 268 -9.36 -7.27 17.15
C VAL A 268 -9.93 -7.19 18.57
N GLU A 269 -10.71 -6.15 18.89
CA GLU A 269 -11.43 -6.03 20.17
C GLU A 269 -12.70 -6.91 20.18
N GLN A 270 -13.25 -7.22 19.01
CA GLN A 270 -14.48 -8.02 18.89
C GLN A 270 -14.23 -9.54 18.83
N ASP A 271 -12.99 -9.97 18.64
CA ASP A 271 -12.60 -11.40 18.51
C ASP A 271 -12.19 -12.03 19.86
N ASP A 272 -12.49 -11.37 20.98
CA ASP A 272 -12.19 -11.81 22.37
C ASP A 272 -13.06 -13.00 22.86
N GLY A 273 -13.37 -13.95 21.97
CA GLY A 273 -13.73 -15.31 22.37
C GLY A 273 -15.20 -15.60 22.68
N THR A 274 -16.16 -14.78 22.25
CA THR A 274 -17.57 -15.20 22.26
C THR A 274 -17.94 -15.98 21.00
N ALA A 275 -18.02 -17.31 21.16
CA ALA A 275 -18.68 -18.32 20.33
C ALA A 275 -17.93 -18.88 19.10
N ARG A 276 -17.10 -19.92 19.35
CA ARG A 276 -17.01 -21.12 18.49
C ARG A 276 -16.78 -22.37 19.36
N ASP A 277 -17.77 -22.69 20.18
CA ASP A 277 -18.00 -24.06 20.62
C ASP A 277 -19.28 -24.53 19.91
N GLU A 278 -19.12 -25.20 18.77
CA GLU A 278 -20.04 -26.20 18.23
C GLU A 278 -19.24 -27.37 17.67
#